data_AF-X1R1A4-F1
#
_entry.id   AF-X1R1A4-F1
#
_cell.length_a   1.000
_cell.length_b   1.000
_cell.length_c   1.000
_cell.angle_alpha   90.00
_cell.angle_beta   90.00
_cell.angle_gamma   90.00
#
_symmetry.space_group_name_H-M   'P 1'
#
loop_
_entity.id
_entity.type
_entity.pdbx_description
1 polymer ?
#
loop_
_entity_poly.entity_id
_entity_poly.type
_entity_poly.pdbx_seq_one_letter_code
_entity_poly.pdbx_strand_id
1 'polypeptide(L)'
;ADGDKVRVGTPTVDGAKVVATSQGEGKGKKIIVFKYKPKVRYRKKTGHRQFYTRLVIDKIVEPEAVPGEPIKKVRRRKKEVMGSGT
;
A
#
# COMPACT_ATOMS: atom_id res chain seq x y z
N ALA A 1 4.11 9.82 22.99
CA ALA A 1 4.22 10.79 21.91
C ALA A 1 5.63 11.33 21.97
N ASP A 2 6.45 11.04 20.97
CA ASP A 2 7.85 11.47 20.95
C ASP A 2 7.91 12.95 20.57
N GLY A 3 7.97 13.81 21.60
CA GLY A 3 7.92 15.27 21.46
C GLY A 3 9.23 15.92 21.02
N ASP A 4 10.35 15.18 21.02
CA ASP A 4 11.68 15.79 20.96
C ASP A 4 12.33 15.79 19.56
N LYS A 5 11.72 15.14 18.55
CA LYS A 5 12.31 15.00 17.19
C LYS A 5 11.28 15.13 16.06
N VAL A 6 10.63 16.28 15.96
CA VAL A 6 9.74 16.59 14.83
C VAL A 6 10.55 17.28 13.72
N ARG A 7 10.74 16.60 12.59
CA ARG A 7 11.34 17.20 11.37
C ARG A 7 10.23 17.66 10.44
N VAL A 8 10.23 18.95 10.08
CA VAL A 8 9.27 19.56 9.14
C VAL A 8 9.98 19.80 7.81
N GLY A 9 9.41 19.28 6.72
CA GLY A 9 9.92 19.51 5.36
C GLY A 9 9.15 20.63 4.64
N THR A 10 9.76 21.18 3.59
CA THR A 10 9.14 22.12 2.65
C THR A 10 9.50 21.70 1.23
N PRO A 11 8.65 20.99 0.45
CA PRO A 11 7.40 20.28 0.74
C PRO A 11 7.60 18.79 1.17
N THR A 12 8.81 18.27 1.08
CA THR A 12 9.17 16.89 1.48
C THR A 12 10.39 16.91 2.42
N VAL A 13 10.56 15.85 3.20
CA VAL A 13 11.80 15.62 3.96
C VAL A 13 12.72 14.76 3.08
N ASP A 14 13.80 15.36 2.59
CA ASP A 14 14.73 14.69 1.68
C ASP A 14 15.33 13.44 2.33
N GLY A 15 15.30 12.31 1.61
CA GLY A 15 15.83 11.03 2.10
C GLY A 15 14.87 10.19 2.96
N ALA A 16 13.71 10.74 3.37
CA ALA A 16 12.72 10.00 4.13
C ALA A 16 12.04 8.93 3.25
N LYS A 17 11.98 7.69 3.74
CA LYS A 17 11.28 6.59 3.05
C LYS A 17 10.36 5.86 4.00
N VAL A 18 9.15 5.57 3.52
CA VAL A 18 8.19 4.72 4.22
C VAL A 18 8.15 3.38 3.51
N VAL A 19 8.59 2.33 4.20
CA VAL A 19 8.50 0.95 3.72
C VAL A 19 7.16 0.41 4.18
N ALA A 20 6.34 0.00 3.21
CA ALA A 20 5.02 -0.54 3.45
C ALA A 20 4.80 -1.82 2.64
N THR A 21 4.12 -2.78 3.25
CA THR A 21 3.67 -4.00 2.59
C THR A 21 2.21 -3.85 2.14
N SER A 22 1.93 -4.19 0.87
CA SER A 22 0.56 -4.25 0.37
C SER A 22 -0.11 -5.53 0.83
N GLN A 23 -1.17 -5.41 1.62
CA GLN A 23 -2.01 -6.54 2.04
C GLN A 23 -3.08 -6.91 1.00
N GLY A 24 -3.14 -6.17 -0.11
CA GLY A 24 -4.07 -6.41 -1.22
C GLY A 24 -5.13 -5.33 -1.37
N GLU A 25 -6.07 -5.59 -2.28
CA GLU A 25 -7.12 -4.66 -2.68
C GLU A 25 -8.48 -5.06 -2.12
N GLY A 26 -9.21 -4.07 -1.61
CA GLY A 26 -10.52 -4.23 -1.01
C GLY A 26 -11.57 -3.35 -1.69
N LYS A 27 -12.83 -3.78 -1.61
CA LYS A 27 -13.98 -2.95 -1.99
C LYS A 27 -14.54 -2.27 -0.74
N GLY A 28 -14.59 -0.95 -0.77
CA GLY A 28 -15.16 -0.12 0.29
C GLY A 28 -16.64 -0.37 0.53
N LYS A 29 -17.16 0.29 1.56
CA LYS A 29 -18.59 0.29 1.88
C LYS A 29 -19.38 0.74 0.65
N LYS A 30 -20.54 0.10 0.43
CA LYS A 30 -21.40 0.42 -0.71
C LYS A 30 -22.03 1.80 -0.48
N ILE A 31 -21.68 2.76 -1.34
CA ILE A 31 -22.30 4.07 -1.37
C ILE A 31 -23.47 3.99 -2.35
N ILE A 32 -24.67 4.36 -1.90
CA ILE A 32 -25.86 4.35 -2.75
C ILE A 32 -26.02 5.75 -3.34
N VAL A 33 -25.82 5.86 -4.64
CA VAL A 33 -26.09 7.08 -5.39
C VAL A 33 -27.52 7.03 -5.88
N PHE A 34 -28.38 7.86 -5.28
CA PHE A 34 -29.78 8.00 -5.66
C PHE A 34 -29.99 9.35 -6.35
N LYS A 35 -30.35 9.31 -7.64
CA LYS A 35 -30.72 10.51 -8.40
C LYS A 35 -32.24 10.52 -8.57
N TYR A 36 -32.88 11.60 -8.18
CA TYR A 36 -34.33 11.79 -8.30
C TYR A 36 -34.63 13.16 -8.90
N LYS A 37 -35.62 13.21 -9.79
CA LYS A 37 -36.22 14.47 -10.24
C LYS A 37 -37.74 14.39 -10.08
N PRO A 38 -38.39 15.35 -9.41
CA PRO A 38 -39.83 15.32 -9.18
C PRO A 38 -40.60 15.51 -10.48
N LYS A 39 -41.81 14.91 -10.54
CA LYS A 39 -42.81 15.05 -11.64
C LYS A 39 -42.39 14.60 -13.05
N VAL A 40 -41.12 14.22 -13.27
CA VAL A 40 -40.61 13.74 -14.57
C VAL A 40 -40.36 12.22 -14.61
N ARG A 41 -40.92 11.46 -13.64
CA ARG A 41 -40.73 10.01 -13.46
C ARG A 41 -39.26 9.54 -13.48
N TYR A 42 -38.31 10.41 -13.16
CA TYR A 42 -36.89 10.07 -13.12
C TYR A 42 -36.45 9.71 -11.71
N ARG A 43 -36.10 8.44 -11.53
CA ARG A 43 -35.41 7.93 -10.34
C ARG A 43 -34.37 6.89 -10.77
N LYS A 44 -33.12 7.04 -10.34
CA LYS A 44 -32.04 6.08 -10.59
C LYS A 44 -31.34 5.76 -9.28
N LYS A 45 -31.20 4.47 -8.96
CA LYS A 45 -30.48 3.98 -7.78
C LYS A 45 -29.32 3.12 -8.27
N THR A 46 -28.10 3.61 -8.07
CA THR A 46 -26.87 2.89 -8.45
C THR A 46 -25.98 2.76 -7.23
N GLY A 47 -25.32 1.61 -7.08
CA GLY A 47 -24.31 1.43 -6.04
C GLY A 47 -22.92 1.75 -6.59
N HIS A 48 -22.12 2.50 -5.84
CA HIS A 48 -20.68 2.58 -6.04
C HIS A 48 -19.96 1.85 -4.92
N ARG A 49 -18.92 1.09 -5.27
CA ARG A 49 -18.00 0.48 -4.32
C ARG A 49 -16.60 0.89 -4.72
N GLN A 50 -16.03 1.81 -3.95
CA GLN A 50 -14.68 2.31 -4.22
C GLN A 50 -13.66 1.21 -3.93
N PHE A 51 -12.77 0.97 -4.88
CA PHE A 51 -11.61 0.10 -4.65
C PHE A 51 -10.56 0.88 -3.87
N TYR A 52 -9.95 0.23 -2.90
CA TYR A 52 -8.83 0.78 -2.15
C TYR A 52 -7.81 -0.31 -1.86
N THR A 53 -6.55 0.08 -1.75
CA THR A 53 -5.46 -0.82 -1.37
C THR A 53 -5.22 -0.69 0.12
N ARG A 54 -5.15 -1.82 0.83
CA ARG A 54 -4.80 -1.83 2.25
C ARG A 54 -3.28 -1.95 2.37
N LEU A 55 -2.66 -0.93 2.94
CA LEU A 55 -1.22 -0.91 3.22
C LEU A 55 -0.99 -1.05 4.72
N VAL A 56 0.02 -1.82 5.09
CA VAL A 56 0.58 -1.81 6.44
C VAL A 56 1.95 -1.17 6.37
N ILE A 57 2.20 -0.23 7.29
CA ILE A 57 3.47 0.47 7.38
C ILE A 57 4.40 -0.34 8.27
N ASP A 58 5.51 -0.79 7.70
CA ASP A 58 6.47 -1.65 8.41
C ASP A 58 7.58 -0.81 9.05
N LYS A 59 8.09 0.20 8.33
CA LYS A 59 9.20 1.03 8.82
C LYS A 59 9.17 2.43 8.21
N ILE A 60 9.53 3.41 9.02
CA ILE A 60 9.85 4.78 8.59
C ILE A 60 11.37 4.91 8.69
N VAL A 61 12.02 5.28 7.60
CA VAL A 61 13.47 5.48 7.51
C VAL A 61 13.75 6.97 7.57
N GLU A 62 14.51 7.39 8.58
CA GLU A 62 15.04 8.74 8.71
C GLU A 62 16.20 8.98 7.72
N PRO A 63 16.42 10.21 7.26
CA PRO A 63 17.15 10.49 6.01
C PRO A 63 18.68 10.36 6.05
N GLU A 64 19.26 9.74 7.08
CA GLU A 64 20.71 9.65 7.20
C GLU A 64 21.22 8.28 6.73
N ALA A 65 21.46 8.18 5.41
CA ALA A 65 22.56 7.41 4.79
C ALA A 65 22.37 7.32 3.27
N VAL A 66 23.41 7.71 2.54
CA VAL A 66 23.56 7.63 1.08
C VAL A 66 23.22 6.21 0.57
N PRO A 67 22.40 6.04 -0.49
CA PRO A 67 22.05 4.72 -1.01
C PRO A 67 23.17 4.18 -1.90
N GLY A 68 24.16 3.52 -1.30
CA GLY A 68 25.21 2.80 -2.00
C GLY A 68 25.15 1.31 -1.71
N GLU A 69 24.25 0.59 -2.40
CA GLU A 69 24.42 -0.78 -2.95
C GLU A 69 23.05 -1.49 -3.11
N PRO A 70 22.76 -2.08 -4.28
CA PRO A 70 21.55 -2.87 -4.47
C PRO A 70 21.64 -4.21 -3.73
N ILE A 71 20.65 -4.49 -2.88
CA ILE A 71 20.49 -5.77 -2.17
C ILE A 71 20.35 -6.90 -3.21
N LYS A 72 21.40 -7.71 -3.39
CA LYS A 72 21.35 -8.94 -4.20
C LYS A 72 20.38 -9.92 -3.55
N LYS A 73 19.21 -10.15 -4.17
CA LYS A 73 18.31 -11.26 -3.79
C LYS A 73 19.06 -12.57 -3.98
N VAL A 74 19.46 -13.21 -2.87
CA VAL A 74 19.94 -14.60 -2.89
C VAL A 74 18.77 -15.47 -3.36
N ARG A 75 18.83 -15.95 -4.60
CA ARG A 75 17.99 -17.07 -5.05
C ARG A 75 18.30 -18.26 -4.14
N ARG A 76 17.37 -18.62 -3.24
CA ARG A 76 17.42 -19.91 -2.55
C ARG A 76 17.56 -21.00 -3.62
N ARG A 77 18.70 -21.69 -3.65
CA ARG A 77 18.87 -22.89 -4.47
C ARG A 77 17.81 -23.90 -4.04
N LYS A 78 16.94 -24.29 -4.97
CA LYS A 78 16.08 -25.47 -4.81
C LYS A 78 17.03 -26.66 -4.62
N LYS A 79 16.96 -27.34 -3.48
CA LYS A 79 17.72 -28.58 -3.26
C LYS A 79 17.08 -29.63 -4.18
N GLU A 80 17.72 -29.87 -5.33
CA GLU A 80 17.48 -31.08 -6.10
C GLU A 80 18.02 -32.25 -5.27
N VAL A 81 17.14 -33.18 -4.93
CA VAL A 81 17.54 -34.53 -4.53
C VAL A 81 17.07 -35.41 -5.68
N MET A 82 17.95 -35.62 -6.66
CA MET A 82 17.84 -36.77 -7.54
C MET A 82 18.28 -38.00 -6.75
N GLY A 83 17.49 -39.05 -6.84
CA GLY A 83 17.70 -40.30 -6.10
C GLY A 83 18.92 -41.09 -6.58
N SER A 84 19.29 -42.06 -5.74
CA SER A 84 20.20 -43.15 -6.07
C SER A 84 19.88 -44.37 -5.19
N GLY A 85 19.43 -45.47 -5.83
CA GLY A 85 19.42 -46.86 -5.34
C GLY A 85 18.47 -47.18 -4.18
N THR A 86 17.61 -48.21 -4.20
CA THR A 86 17.52 -49.46 -4.97
C THR A 86 16.09 -49.68 -5.42
#